data_AF-A0A7G5LNP0-F1
#
_entry.id   AF-A0A7G5LNP0-F1
#
_cell.length_a   1.000
_cell.length_b   1.000
_cell.length_c   1.000
_cell.angle_alpha   90.00
_cell.angle_beta   90.00
_cell.angle_gamma   90.00
#
_symmetry.space_group_name_H-M   'P 1'
#
loop_
_entity.id
_entity.type
_entity.pdbx_description
1 polymer ?
#
loop_
_entity_poly.entity_id
_entity_poly.type
_entity_poly.pdbx_seq_one_letter_code
_entity_poly.pdbx_strand_id
1 'polypeptide(L)'
;MYFILGCLLLGGFYYAELWFVAAIIAAYLFFTSPAFRHGPVEAKLIHMVQQHQNYAQFSDLGFDRAKRFAVDKGSKRADQQTAFVAILLHDVGYAVSFTRVPDGGTAILLEKLSDLRRQFQYARAQRR
;
A
#
# COMPACT_ATOMS: atom_id res chain seq x y z
N MET A 1 23.15 -28.56 -15.15
CA MET A 1 22.02 -27.79 -14.56
C MET A 1 20.66 -28.43 -14.85
N TYR A 2 20.37 -28.86 -16.09
CA TYR A 2 19.11 -29.53 -16.45
C TYR A 2 18.90 -30.93 -15.82
N PHE A 3 19.97 -31.65 -15.50
CA PHE A 3 19.90 -33.00 -14.91
C PHE A 3 19.38 -32.99 -13.45
N ILE A 4 19.75 -31.97 -12.69
CA ILE A 4 19.30 -31.78 -11.29
C ILE A 4 17.81 -31.40 -11.27
N LEU A 5 17.37 -30.57 -12.22
CA LEU A 5 15.97 -30.21 -12.39
C LEU A 5 15.10 -31.42 -12.77
N GLY A 6 15.63 -32.31 -13.62
CA GLY A 6 14.96 -33.56 -14.03
C GLY A 6 14.80 -34.56 -12.89
N CYS A 7 15.84 -34.77 -12.07
CA CYS A 7 15.74 -35.64 -10.89
C CYS A 7 14.81 -35.08 -9.81
N LEU A 8 14.70 -33.75 -9.68
CA LEU A 8 13.74 -33.11 -8.77
C LEU A 8 12.29 -33.27 -9.24
N LEU A 9 12.03 -33.18 -10.55
CA LEU A 9 10.70 -33.40 -11.13
C LEU A 9 10.27 -34.87 -11.08
N LEU A 10 11.18 -35.81 -11.40
CA LEU A 10 10.90 -37.25 -11.35
C LEU A 10 10.82 -37.79 -9.92
N GLY A 11 11.69 -37.32 -9.01
CA GLY A 11 11.62 -37.65 -7.59
C GLY A 11 10.41 -37.04 -6.90
N GLY A 12 9.99 -35.83 -7.31
CA GLY A 12 8.78 -35.19 -6.81
C GLY A 12 7.49 -35.89 -7.24
N PHE A 13 7.46 -36.61 -8.36
CA PHE A 13 6.28 -37.34 -8.81
C PHE A 13 5.90 -38.51 -7.87
N TYR A 14 6.88 -39.08 -7.16
CA TYR A 14 6.65 -40.15 -6.18
C TYR A 14 6.13 -39.63 -4.83
N TYR A 15 6.31 -38.33 -4.56
CA TYR A 15 5.88 -37.65 -3.34
C TYR A 15 4.87 -36.55 -3.70
N ALA A 16 3.73 -36.93 -4.28
CA ALA A 16 2.64 -36.00 -4.57
C ALA A 16 2.25 -35.13 -3.35
N GLU A 17 2.33 -35.70 -2.14
CA GLU A 17 2.12 -34.98 -0.88
C GLU A 17 3.10 -33.80 -0.67
N LEU A 18 4.37 -33.94 -1.07
CA LEU A 18 5.36 -32.87 -0.92
C LEU A 18 5.09 -31.69 -1.86
N TRP A 19 4.49 -31.93 -3.02
CA TRP A 19 4.05 -30.83 -3.91
C TRP A 19 2.88 -30.06 -3.32
N PHE A 20 1.93 -30.72 -2.65
CA PHE A 20 0.86 -30.02 -1.94
C PHE A 20 1.40 -29.15 -0.82
N VAL A 21 2.35 -29.66 -0.02
CA VAL A 21 2.99 -28.87 1.04
C VAL A 21 3.76 -27.70 0.45
N ALA A 22 4.55 -27.91 -0.62
CA ALA A 22 5.27 -26.84 -1.30
C ALA A 22 4.32 -25.80 -1.90
N ALA A 23 3.20 -26.21 -2.50
CA ALA A 23 2.19 -25.32 -3.04
C ALA A 23 1.50 -24.50 -1.94
N ILE A 24 1.19 -25.10 -0.79
CA ILE A 24 0.63 -24.40 0.38
C ILE A 24 1.62 -23.38 0.93
N ILE A 25 2.91 -23.75 1.06
CA ILE A 25 3.96 -22.84 1.52
C ILE A 25 4.15 -21.69 0.52
N ALA A 26 4.19 -21.99 -0.77
CA ALA A 26 4.31 -20.98 -1.82
C ALA A 26 3.10 -20.03 -1.82
N ALA A 27 1.88 -20.56 -1.68
CA ALA A 27 0.67 -19.76 -1.54
C ALA A 27 0.71 -18.90 -0.27
N TYR A 28 1.14 -19.46 0.87
CA TYR A 28 1.26 -18.73 2.13
C TYR A 28 2.25 -17.58 2.02
N LEU A 29 3.42 -17.79 1.41
CA LEU A 29 4.42 -16.75 1.15
C LEU A 29 3.89 -15.70 0.17
N PHE A 30 3.12 -16.10 -0.85
CA PHE A 30 2.53 -15.20 -1.82
C PHE A 30 1.44 -14.30 -1.21
N PHE A 31 0.53 -14.87 -0.42
CA PHE A 31 -0.48 -14.11 0.34
C PHE A 31 0.12 -13.23 1.44
N THR A 32 1.26 -13.64 1.99
CA THR A 32 2.01 -12.86 2.99
C THR A 32 2.83 -11.74 2.34
N SER A 33 3.01 -11.77 1.02
CA SER A 33 3.80 -10.75 0.34
C SER A 33 3.19 -9.35 0.53
N PRO A 34 4.03 -8.35 0.85
CA PRO A 34 3.57 -6.97 1.02
C PRO A 34 2.94 -6.41 -0.27
N ALA A 35 3.34 -6.92 -1.44
CA ALA A 35 2.75 -6.57 -2.73
C ALA A 35 1.25 -6.92 -2.78
N PHE A 36 0.84 -8.08 -2.27
CA PHE A 36 -0.57 -8.48 -2.25
C PHE A 36 -1.38 -7.72 -1.19
N ARG A 37 -0.80 -7.45 -0.01
CA ARG A 37 -1.46 -6.69 1.07
C ARG A 37 -1.68 -5.22 0.74
N HIS A 38 -0.75 -4.59 0.03
CA HIS A 38 -0.74 -3.15 -0.21
C HIS A 38 -1.20 -2.75 -1.61
N GLY A 39 -1.20 -3.68 -2.57
CA GLY A 39 -1.60 -3.44 -3.96
C GLY A 39 -2.93 -2.68 -4.13
N PRO A 40 -4.01 -3.02 -3.39
CA PRO A 40 -5.28 -2.31 -3.55
C PRO A 40 -5.26 -0.84 -3.10
N VAL A 41 -4.48 -0.50 -2.07
CA VAL A 41 -4.35 0.90 -1.60
C VAL A 41 -3.49 1.68 -2.59
N GLU A 42 -2.34 1.12 -2.98
CA GLU A 42 -1.41 1.75 -3.90
C GLU A 42 -2.02 1.96 -5.29
N ALA A 43 -2.79 0.99 -5.80
CA ALA A 43 -3.52 1.12 -7.06
C ALA A 43 -4.53 2.27 -7.02
N LYS A 44 -5.27 2.44 -5.92
CA LYS A 44 -6.21 3.56 -5.76
C LYS A 44 -5.48 4.91 -5.73
N LEU A 45 -4.34 4.99 -5.05
CA LEU A 45 -3.52 6.21 -5.01
C LEU A 45 -2.97 6.56 -6.39
N ILE A 46 -2.46 5.57 -7.13
CA ILE A 46 -2.00 5.75 -8.52
C ILE A 46 -3.15 6.24 -9.39
N HIS A 47 -4.32 5.63 -9.29
CA HIS A 47 -5.51 6.03 -10.05
C HIS A 47 -5.93 7.47 -9.72
N MET A 48 -5.94 7.87 -8.44
CA MET A 48 -6.20 9.26 -8.03
C MET A 48 -5.19 10.23 -8.64
N VAL A 49 -3.89 9.89 -8.65
CA VAL A 49 -2.85 10.70 -9.27
C VAL A 49 -3.08 10.84 -10.79
N GLN A 50 -3.38 9.73 -11.47
CA GLN A 50 -3.66 9.73 -12.91
C GLN A 50 -4.91 10.54 -13.27
N GLN A 51 -5.92 10.54 -12.41
CA GLN A 51 -7.14 11.31 -12.59
C GLN A 51 -7.04 12.76 -12.07
N HIS A 52 -5.88 13.19 -11.59
CA HIS A 52 -5.68 14.49 -10.94
C HIS A 52 -6.67 14.77 -9.80
N GLN A 53 -7.10 13.72 -9.10
CA GLN A 53 -8.01 13.82 -7.96
C GLN A 53 -7.20 13.92 -6.66
N ASN A 54 -7.34 15.05 -5.98
CA ASN A 54 -6.69 15.25 -4.68
C ASN A 54 -7.53 14.65 -3.54
N TYR A 55 -8.82 14.39 -3.75
CA TYR A 55 -9.70 13.82 -2.73
C TYR A 55 -10.61 12.78 -3.35
N ALA A 56 -10.71 11.61 -2.72
CA ALA A 56 -11.66 10.58 -3.12
C ALA A 56 -12.10 9.75 -1.90
N GLN A 57 -13.31 9.24 -1.96
CA GLN A 57 -13.88 8.39 -0.92
C GLN A 57 -14.11 6.99 -1.47
N PHE A 58 -13.64 5.99 -0.74
CA PHE A 58 -13.71 4.59 -1.12
C PHE A 58 -14.44 3.81 -0.02
N SER A 59 -15.67 3.41 -0.29
CA SER A 59 -16.45 2.52 0.60
C SER A 59 -15.89 1.11 0.63
N ASP A 60 -15.27 0.65 -0.47
CA ASP A 60 -14.65 -0.66 -0.62
C ASP A 60 -13.27 -0.76 0.05
N LEU A 61 -12.65 0.38 0.37
CA LEU A 61 -11.39 0.44 1.09
C LEU A 61 -11.63 0.60 2.58
N GLY A 62 -11.55 -0.49 3.33
CA GLY A 62 -11.65 -0.46 4.79
C GLY A 62 -10.51 0.35 5.43
N PHE A 63 -10.86 1.20 6.40
CA PHE A 63 -9.91 2.11 7.06
C PHE A 63 -8.73 1.38 7.71
N ASP A 64 -8.95 0.20 8.30
CA ASP A 64 -7.87 -0.55 8.95
C ASP A 64 -6.80 -1.04 7.96
N ARG A 65 -7.19 -1.30 6.71
CA ARG A 65 -6.23 -1.65 5.64
C ARG A 65 -5.41 -0.43 5.23
N ALA A 66 -6.06 0.72 5.06
CA ALA A 66 -5.39 1.98 4.74
C ALA A 66 -4.46 2.45 5.87
N LYS A 67 -4.89 2.29 7.13
CA LYS A 67 -4.08 2.56 8.32
C LYS A 67 -2.84 1.68 8.38
N ARG A 68 -2.97 0.37 8.17
CA ARG A 68 -1.82 -0.55 8.12
C ARG A 68 -0.85 -0.17 7.01
N PHE A 69 -1.37 0.14 5.81
CA PHE A 69 -0.53 0.65 4.71
C PHE A 69 0.25 1.90 5.12
N ALA A 70 -0.40 2.87 5.76
CA ALA A 70 0.27 4.08 6.24
C ALA A 70 1.37 3.76 7.27
N VAL A 71 1.09 2.89 8.24
CA VAL A 71 2.06 2.47 9.27
C VAL A 71 3.24 1.74 8.63
N ASP A 72 2.99 0.80 7.72
CA ASP A 72 4.03 0.02 7.03
C ASP A 72 4.93 0.90 6.15
N LYS A 73 4.38 2.00 5.61
CA LYS A 73 5.13 3.03 4.87
C LYS A 73 5.79 4.08 5.80
N GLY A 74 5.74 3.90 7.11
CA GLY A 74 6.47 4.72 8.08
C GLY A 74 5.66 5.85 8.72
N SER A 75 4.33 5.78 8.71
CA SER A 75 3.49 6.77 9.40
C SER A 75 3.82 6.85 10.89
N LYS A 76 4.11 8.06 11.35
CA LYS A 76 4.26 8.38 12.79
C LYS A 76 2.94 8.85 13.43
N ARG A 77 1.89 9.07 12.64
CA ARG A 77 0.60 9.62 13.07
C ARG A 77 -0.54 8.78 12.50
N ALA A 78 -0.78 7.65 13.15
CA ALA A 78 -1.88 6.75 12.83
C ALA A 78 -2.76 6.58 14.08
N ASP A 79 -3.89 7.29 14.09
CA ASP A 79 -4.88 7.24 15.16
C ASP A 79 -6.04 6.29 14.80
N GLN A 80 -7.09 6.24 15.61
CA GLN A 80 -8.28 5.41 15.37
C GLN A 80 -9.13 5.89 14.20
N GLN A 81 -9.05 7.18 13.86
CA GLN A 81 -9.88 7.80 12.82
C GLN A 81 -9.07 8.37 11.65
N THR A 82 -7.77 8.59 11.82
CA THR A 82 -6.95 9.22 10.78
C THR A 82 -5.55 8.60 10.73
N ALA A 83 -4.99 8.44 9.53
CA ALA A 83 -3.61 8.02 9.34
C ALA A 83 -2.93 8.86 8.26
N PHE A 84 -1.70 9.31 8.51
CA PHE A 84 -0.95 10.16 7.59
C PHE A 84 0.35 9.52 7.16
N VAL A 85 0.67 9.56 5.87
CA VAL A 85 1.95 9.05 5.36
C VAL A 85 2.47 9.89 4.20
N ALA A 86 3.79 10.02 4.12
CA ALA A 86 4.45 10.58 2.95
C ALA A 86 4.94 9.41 2.09
N ILE A 87 4.55 9.39 0.82
CA ILE A 87 4.96 8.37 -0.14
C ILE A 87 5.51 9.00 -1.41
N LEU A 88 6.35 8.26 -2.11
CA LEU A 88 6.83 8.60 -3.44
C LEU A 88 5.99 7.84 -4.47
N LEU A 89 5.32 8.54 -5.39
CA LEU A 89 4.59 7.96 -6.51
C LEU A 89 5.12 8.59 -7.80
N HIS A 90 5.64 7.79 -8.73
CA HIS A 90 6.24 8.26 -9.99
C HIS A 90 7.28 9.38 -9.78
N ASP A 91 8.22 9.18 -8.85
CA ASP A 91 9.25 10.17 -8.45
C ASP A 91 8.74 11.49 -7.87
N VAL A 92 7.43 11.61 -7.65
CA VAL A 92 6.81 12.77 -7.00
C VAL A 92 6.41 12.40 -5.58
N GLY A 93 6.82 13.25 -4.63
CA GLY A 93 6.43 13.10 -3.24
C GLY A 93 4.99 13.57 -2.99
N TYR A 94 4.19 12.70 -2.39
CA TYR A 94 2.83 13.00 -1.94
C TYR A 94 2.70 12.82 -0.43
N ALA A 95 2.01 13.75 0.22
CA ALA A 95 1.44 13.58 1.54
C ALA A 95 0.02 13.02 1.38
N VAL A 96 -0.22 11.87 1.99
CA VAL A 96 -1.49 11.15 1.92
C VAL A 96 -2.10 11.09 3.30
N SER A 97 -3.36 11.49 3.41
CA SER A 97 -4.14 11.32 4.63
C SER A 97 -5.32 10.39 4.38
N PHE A 98 -5.46 9.39 5.24
CA PHE A 98 -6.57 8.47 5.26
C PHE A 98 -7.48 8.83 6.44
N THR A 99 -8.77 9.00 6.19
CA THR A 99 -9.77 9.31 7.21
C THR A 99 -10.87 8.26 7.19
N ARG A 100 -11.26 7.77 8.37
CA ARG A 100 -12.35 6.81 8.51
C ARG A 100 -13.69 7.50 8.22
N VAL A 101 -14.48 6.87 7.36
CA VAL A 101 -15.85 7.29 7.03
C VAL A 101 -16.84 6.57 7.97
N PRO A 102 -18.02 7.14 8.29
CA PRO A 102 -19.04 6.46 9.11
C PRO A 102 -19.41 5.03 8.67
N ASP A 103 -19.39 4.78 7.37
CA ASP A 103 -19.70 3.48 6.74
C ASP A 103 -18.52 2.47 6.80
N GLY A 104 -17.45 2.77 7.56
CA GLY A 104 -16.26 1.92 7.67
C GLY A 104 -15.27 2.01 6.50
N GLY A 105 -15.65 2.70 5.43
CA GLY A 105 -14.78 3.06 4.31
C GLY A 105 -13.69 4.09 4.65
N THR A 106 -12.95 4.50 3.63
CA THR A 106 -11.83 5.42 3.77
C THR A 106 -11.96 6.60 2.81
N ALA A 107 -11.86 7.81 3.34
CA ALA A 107 -11.59 9.00 2.56
C ALA A 107 -10.08 9.20 2.45
N ILE A 108 -9.60 9.48 1.24
CA ILE A 108 -8.19 9.71 0.94
C ILE A 108 -8.06 11.16 0.46
N LEU A 109 -7.17 11.90 1.10
CA LEU A 109 -6.68 13.18 0.62
C LEU A 109 -5.23 13.02 0.19
N LEU A 110 -4.91 13.53 -0.98
CA LEU A 110 -3.62 13.46 -1.63
C LEU A 110 -3.14 14.87 -1.92
N GLU A 111 -2.02 15.25 -1.33
CA GLU A 111 -1.41 16.57 -1.51
C GLU A 111 0.03 16.42 -1.97
N LYS A 112 0.45 17.22 -2.95
CA LYS A 112 1.85 17.23 -3.37
C LYS A 112 2.72 17.88 -2.28
N LEU A 113 3.84 17.24 -1.94
CA LEU A 113 4.79 17.77 -0.97
C LEU A 113 5.37 19.13 -1.40
N SER A 114 5.47 19.39 -2.71
CA SER A 114 5.88 20.69 -3.26
C SER A 114 4.93 21.82 -2.84
N ASP A 115 3.63 21.55 -2.87
CA ASP A 115 2.59 22.55 -2.68
C ASP A 115 2.44 22.88 -1.20
N LEU A 116 2.49 21.84 -0.35
CA LEU A 116 2.61 21.99 1.10
C LEU A 116 3.82 22.83 1.50
N ARG A 117 4.99 22.55 0.91
CA ARG A 117 6.22 23.32 1.22
C ARG A 117 6.07 24.80 0.88
N ARG A 118 5.45 25.13 -0.26
CA ARG A 118 5.16 26.53 -0.64
C ARG A 118 4.23 27.18 0.38
N GLN A 119 3.13 26.53 0.75
CA GLN A 119 2.17 27.05 1.74
C GLN A 119 2.84 27.36 3.09
N PHE A 120 3.70 26.47 3.59
CA PHE A 120 4.42 26.72 4.84
C PHE A 120 5.42 27.89 4.73
N GLN A 121 6.03 28.11 3.57
CA GLN A 121 6.92 29.25 3.36
C GLN A 121 6.15 30.57 3.39
N TYR A 122 4.98 30.64 2.73
CA TYR A 122 4.12 31.83 2.78
C TYR A 122 3.57 32.10 4.20
N ALA A 123 3.11 31.06 4.90
CA ALA A 123 2.59 31.19 6.26
C ALA A 123 3.67 31.67 7.26
N ARG A 124 4.94 31.30 7.05
CA ARG A 124 6.06 31.81 7.86
C ARG A 124 6.41 33.26 7.53
N ALA A 125 6.27 33.67 6.28
CA ALA A 125 6.53 35.04 5.85
C ALA A 125 5.52 36.05 6.43
N GLN A 126 4.26 35.64 6.62
CA GLN A 126 3.21 36.50 7.21
C GLN A 126 3.26 36.61 8.74
N ARG A 127 4.04 35.75 9.43
CA ARG A 127 4.22 35.80 10.89
C ARG A 127 5.42 36.65 11.33
N ARG A 128 6.10 37.32 10.39
CA ARG A 128 7.14 38.32 10.65
C ARG A 128 6.61 39.69 10.28
#